data_AF-A0A819JLM8-F1
#
_entry.id   AF-A0A819JLM8-F1
#
_cell.length_a   1.000
_cell.length_b   1.000
_cell.length_c   1.000
_cell.angle_alpha   90.00
_cell.angle_beta   90.00
_cell.angle_gamma   90.00
#
_symmetry.space_group_name_H-M   'P 1'
#
loop_
_entity.id
_entity.type
_entity.pdbx_description
1 polymer ?
#
loop_
_entity_poly.entity_id
_entity_poly.type
_entity_poly.pdbx_seq_one_letter_code
_entity_poly.pdbx_strand_id
1 'polypeptide(L)'
;MIDIIWKADGLDLSLLPYGCLATDNCSGLIEVVKNAKTIMNIQKLGGLKGQFQFDASALYRWIAKNNPGADKLKSAIDLFTRSCAGYCVITYVLGVADRHPDNIMVNERGQLFHIDFGHILGNFKMKYGIRRERTQLVLIDDFVRVIINNNSTEKNPIETREFK
;
A
#
# COMPACT_ATOMS: atom_id res chain seq x y z
N MET A 1 10.25 10.30 -11.67
CA MET A 1 10.86 9.59 -12.83
C MET A 1 10.01 8.41 -13.26
N ILE A 2 9.78 7.38 -12.44
CA ILE A 2 8.96 6.20 -12.82
C ILE A 2 7.52 6.59 -13.20
N ASP A 3 6.88 7.47 -12.41
CA ASP A 3 5.54 8.00 -12.71
C ASP A 3 5.44 8.66 -14.09
N ILE A 4 6.49 9.39 -14.50
CA ILE A 4 6.53 10.09 -15.78
C ILE A 4 6.60 9.10 -16.93
N ILE A 5 7.41 8.04 -16.78
CA ILE A 5 7.56 7.00 -17.80
C ILE A 5 6.23 6.28 -18.03
N TRP A 6 5.57 5.83 -16.95
CA TRP A 6 4.29 5.13 -17.07
C TRP A 6 3.19 6.02 -17.66
N LYS A 7 3.13 7.29 -17.26
CA LYS A 7 2.17 8.23 -17.84
C LYS A 7 2.43 8.50 -19.32
N ALA A 8 3.70 8.54 -19.75
CA ALA A 8 4.06 8.67 -21.16
C ALA A 8 3.57 7.47 -21.99
N ASP A 9 3.58 6.27 -21.41
CA ASP A 9 3.06 5.04 -22.02
C ASP A 9 1.53 4.86 -21.84
N GLY A 10 0.82 5.89 -21.35
CA GLY A 10 -0.64 5.85 -21.14
C GLY A 10 -1.11 5.11 -19.89
N LEU A 11 -0.19 4.80 -18.96
CA LEU A 11 -0.46 4.09 -17.72
C LEU A 11 -0.38 5.03 -16.51
N ASP A 12 -1.50 5.59 -16.09
CA ASP A 12 -1.57 6.38 -14.85
C ASP A 12 -1.80 5.49 -13.63
N LEU A 13 -0.71 5.01 -13.01
CA LEU A 13 -0.79 4.22 -11.78
C LEU A 13 -1.05 5.05 -10.52
N SER A 14 -1.38 6.33 -10.63
CA SER A 14 -1.79 7.17 -9.51
C SER A 14 -0.79 7.15 -8.35
N LEU A 15 0.51 7.28 -8.65
CA LEU A 15 1.55 7.35 -7.65
C LEU A 15 1.48 8.66 -6.84
N LEU A 16 1.93 8.64 -5.59
CA LEU A 16 1.98 9.81 -4.71
C LEU A 16 3.41 10.00 -4.16
N PRO A 17 4.32 10.60 -4.95
CA PRO A 17 5.63 11.00 -4.47
C PRO A 17 5.49 12.25 -3.60
N TYR A 18 5.48 12.09 -2.28
CA TYR A 18 5.46 13.21 -1.34
C TYR A 18 6.84 13.88 -1.26
N GLY A 19 6.85 15.18 -0.99
CA GLY A 19 8.07 15.97 -0.85
C GLY A 19 8.95 15.49 0.31
N CYS A 20 10.25 15.35 0.04
CA CYS A 20 11.27 15.07 1.03
C CYS A 20 12.48 15.93 0.73
N LEU A 21 12.89 16.77 1.69
CA LEU A 21 13.99 17.71 1.54
C LEU A 21 14.97 17.53 2.70
N ALA A 22 16.18 17.05 2.41
CA ALA A 22 17.27 17.07 3.37
C ALA A 22 17.78 18.52 3.51
N THR A 23 17.88 19.00 4.75
CA THR A 23 18.31 20.38 5.04
C THR A 23 19.70 20.43 5.68
N ASP A 24 20.07 19.41 6.44
CA ASP A 24 21.39 19.29 7.09
C ASP A 24 21.70 17.81 7.37
N ASN A 25 22.88 17.53 7.93
CA ASN A 25 23.26 16.20 8.36
C ASN A 25 22.22 15.62 9.35
N CYS A 26 21.64 14.48 8.99
CA CYS A 26 20.56 13.82 9.72
C CYS A 26 19.32 14.70 9.99
N SER A 27 19.10 15.78 9.23
CA SER A 27 17.96 16.68 9.39
C SER A 27 17.29 17.00 8.06
N GLY A 28 15.97 17.13 8.07
CA GLY A 28 15.20 17.43 6.87
C GLY A 28 13.71 17.62 7.13
N LEU A 29 12.98 17.86 6.06
CA LEU A 29 11.54 18.07 6.05
C LEU A 29 10.87 16.98 5.20
N ILE A 30 9.74 16.48 5.68
CA ILE A 30 8.90 15.53 4.96
C ILE A 30 7.50 16.13 4.84
N GLU A 31 6.97 16.13 3.62
CA GLU A 31 5.62 16.59 3.34
C GLU A 31 4.59 15.66 4.00
N VAL A 32 3.63 16.25 4.70
CA VAL A 32 2.51 15.51 5.30
C VAL A 32 1.40 15.33 4.27
N VAL A 33 1.14 14.07 3.90
CA VAL A 33 -0.04 13.70 3.12
C VAL A 33 -1.27 13.76 4.02
N LYS A 34 -2.15 14.74 3.75
CA LYS A 34 -3.37 14.94 4.54
C LYS A 34 -4.32 13.75 4.41
N ASN A 35 -5.13 13.53 5.45
CA ASN A 35 -6.20 12.54 5.47
C ASN A 35 -5.73 11.12 5.12
N ALA A 36 -4.51 10.79 5.53
CA ALA A 36 -3.92 9.47 5.33
C ALA A 36 -3.71 8.76 6.66
N LYS A 37 -3.85 7.43 6.64
CA LYS A 37 -3.57 6.56 7.78
C LYS A 37 -2.73 5.37 7.33
N THR A 38 -1.88 4.88 8.23
CA THR A 38 -1.18 3.61 8.01
C THR A 38 -2.19 2.45 7.98
N ILE A 39 -1.88 1.40 7.22
CA ILE A 39 -2.72 0.19 7.16
C ILE A 39 -2.87 -0.40 8.57
N MET A 40 -1.79 -0.44 9.35
CA MET A 40 -1.84 -0.90 10.75
C MET A 40 -2.84 -0.12 11.60
N ASN A 41 -2.87 1.21 11.47
CA ASN A 41 -3.81 2.04 12.22
C ASN A 41 -5.26 1.76 11.80
N ILE A 42 -5.52 1.52 10.51
CA ILE A 42 -6.85 1.15 10.02
C ILE A 42 -7.27 -0.23 10.55
N GLN A 43 -6.37 -1.21 10.53
CA GLN A 43 -6.62 -2.55 11.06
C GLN A 43 -6.92 -2.52 12.56
N LYS A 44 -6.15 -1.77 13.36
CA LYS A 44 -6.38 -1.59 14.81
C LYS A 44 -7.75 -0.97 15.11
N LEU A 45 -8.20 -0.02 14.28
CA LEU A 45 -9.51 0.62 14.41
C LEU A 45 -10.68 -0.30 14.00
N GLY A 46 -10.41 -1.33 13.18
CA GLY A 46 -11.39 -2.27 12.64
C GLY A 46 -11.96 -3.29 13.63
N GLY A 47 -11.40 -3.38 14.84
CA GLY A 47 -11.98 -4.13 15.96
C GLY A 47 -11.01 -5.08 16.68
N LEU A 48 -11.25 -5.23 18.00
CA LEU A 48 -10.58 -6.16 18.91
C LEU A 48 -11.08 -7.61 18.75
N LYS A 49 -11.04 -8.19 17.55
CA LYS A 49 -11.29 -9.65 17.41
C LYS A 49 -10.02 -10.44 17.72
N GLY A 50 -9.62 -10.41 18.99
CA GLY A 50 -8.46 -11.15 19.51
C GLY A 50 -7.13 -10.65 18.96
N GLN A 51 -6.07 -10.71 19.77
CA GLN A 51 -4.72 -10.22 19.43
C GLN A 51 -4.04 -10.90 18.21
N PHE A 52 -4.74 -11.76 17.47
CA PHE A 52 -4.16 -12.63 16.45
C PHE A 52 -4.95 -12.74 15.13
N GLN A 53 -6.07 -12.04 14.96
CA GLN A 53 -6.82 -12.06 13.69
C GLN A 53 -7.09 -10.62 13.21
N PHE A 54 -6.25 -10.15 12.30
CA PHE A 54 -6.50 -8.91 11.59
C PHE A 54 -7.76 -9.08 10.72
N ASP A 55 -8.76 -8.23 10.92
CA ASP A 55 -9.94 -8.23 10.09
C ASP A 55 -9.57 -7.66 8.71
N ALA A 56 -9.32 -8.54 7.75
CA ALA A 56 -8.95 -8.16 6.39
C ALA A 56 -10.06 -7.38 5.64
N SER A 57 -11.26 -7.21 6.22
CA SER A 57 -12.29 -6.30 5.71
C SER A 57 -12.17 -4.86 6.24
N ALA A 58 -11.32 -4.61 7.25
CA ALA A 58 -11.17 -3.30 7.90
C ALA A 58 -10.76 -2.21 6.90
N LEU A 59 -9.81 -2.51 6.02
CA LEU A 59 -9.35 -1.57 4.99
C LEU A 59 -10.46 -1.20 4.02
N TYR A 60 -11.16 -2.21 3.47
CA TYR A 60 -12.29 -1.98 2.57
C TYR A 60 -13.39 -1.14 3.24
N ARG A 61 -13.78 -1.48 4.48
CA ARG A 61 -14.79 -0.71 5.22
C ARG A 61 -14.35 0.72 5.48
N TRP A 62 -13.06 0.95 5.75
CA TRP A 62 -12.54 2.30 5.92
C TRP A 62 -12.62 3.11 4.63
N ILE A 63 -12.23 2.53 3.48
CA ILE A 63 -12.37 3.18 2.16
C ILE A 63 -13.85 3.47 1.86
N ALA A 64 -14.73 2.49 2.09
CA ALA A 64 -16.17 2.63 1.87
C ALA A 64 -16.82 3.70 2.76
N LYS A 65 -16.39 3.80 4.02
CA LYS A 65 -16.87 4.83 4.95
C LYS A 65 -16.52 6.24 4.48
N ASN A 66 -15.34 6.44 3.91
CA ASN A 66 -14.88 7.75 3.44
C ASN A 66 -15.38 8.11 2.03
N ASN A 67 -15.91 7.15 1.28
CA ASN A 67 -16.40 7.33 -0.09
C ASN A 67 -17.86 6.87 -0.20
N PRO A 68 -18.83 7.58 0.40
CA PRO A 68 -20.23 7.18 0.37
C PRO A 68 -20.83 7.31 -1.04
N GLY A 69 -21.48 6.24 -1.50
CA GLY A 69 -22.09 6.15 -2.83
C GLY A 69 -21.32 5.21 -3.77
N ALA A 70 -22.05 4.47 -4.60
CA ALA A 70 -21.48 3.41 -5.43
C ALA A 70 -20.38 3.92 -6.38
N ASP A 71 -20.60 5.05 -7.06
CA ASP A 71 -19.64 5.61 -8.01
C ASP A 71 -18.36 6.12 -7.33
N LYS A 72 -18.51 6.75 -6.15
CA LYS A 72 -17.36 7.24 -5.38
C LYS A 72 -16.54 6.08 -4.83
N LEU A 73 -17.20 5.04 -4.32
CA LEU A 73 -16.54 3.84 -3.85
C LEU A 73 -15.81 3.12 -4.98
N LYS A 74 -16.46 2.96 -6.14
CA LYS A 74 -15.83 2.38 -7.33
C LYS A 74 -14.57 3.16 -7.74
N SER A 75 -14.67 4.49 -7.79
CA SER A 75 -13.53 5.37 -8.10
C SER A 75 -12.39 5.25 -7.09
N ALA A 76 -12.72 5.13 -5.79
CA ALA A 76 -11.74 4.96 -4.73
C ALA A 76 -11.03 3.60 -4.78
N ILE A 77 -11.77 2.52 -5.10
CA ILE A 77 -11.19 1.18 -5.26
C ILE A 77 -10.32 1.11 -6.52
N ASP A 78 -10.74 1.76 -7.61
CA ASP A 78 -9.95 1.89 -8.84
C ASP A 78 -8.64 2.67 -8.57
N LEU A 79 -8.72 3.78 -7.84
CA LEU A 79 -7.54 4.54 -7.38
C LEU A 79 -6.62 3.69 -6.49
N PHE A 80 -7.20 2.91 -5.56
CA PHE A 80 -6.46 1.97 -4.71
C PHE A 80 -5.73 0.92 -5.54
N THR A 81 -6.42 0.32 -6.51
CA THR A 81 -5.89 -0.76 -7.35
C THR A 81 -4.73 -0.26 -8.19
N ARG A 82 -4.87 0.90 -8.85
CA ARG A 82 -3.81 1.50 -9.67
C ARG A 82 -2.57 1.85 -8.83
N SER A 83 -2.77 2.53 -7.71
CA SER A 83 -1.67 2.90 -6.81
C SER A 83 -0.98 1.70 -6.17
N CYS A 84 -1.75 0.70 -5.73
CA CYS A 84 -1.22 -0.58 -5.24
C CYS A 84 -0.33 -1.25 -6.30
N ALA A 85 -0.82 -1.41 -7.54
CA ALA A 85 -0.05 -2.00 -8.63
C ALA A 85 1.26 -1.24 -8.89
N GLY A 86 1.21 0.09 -8.92
CA GLY A 86 2.39 0.93 -9.12
C GLY A 86 3.44 0.75 -8.01
N TYR A 87 3.03 0.83 -6.74
CA TYR A 87 3.97 0.65 -5.63
C TYR A 87 4.48 -0.79 -5.49
N CYS A 88 3.67 -1.81 -5.83
CA CYS A 88 4.13 -3.20 -5.88
C CYS A 88 5.31 -3.38 -6.85
N VAL A 89 5.22 -2.80 -8.05
CA VAL A 89 6.29 -2.88 -9.05
C VAL A 89 7.50 -2.04 -8.60
N ILE A 90 7.29 -0.81 -8.14
CA ILE A 90 8.38 0.09 -7.71
C ILE A 90 9.19 -0.53 -6.57
N THR A 91 8.53 -1.02 -5.54
CA THR A 91 9.22 -1.57 -4.36
C THR A 91 10.00 -2.84 -4.69
N TYR A 92 9.47 -3.66 -5.61
CA TYR A 92 10.18 -4.82 -6.13
C TYR A 92 11.43 -4.42 -6.94
N VAL A 93 11.27 -3.53 -7.92
CA VAL A 93 12.37 -3.10 -8.81
C VAL A 93 13.47 -2.35 -8.05
N LEU A 94 13.10 -1.48 -7.11
CA LEU A 94 14.07 -0.72 -6.30
C LEU A 94 14.66 -1.54 -5.14
N GLY A 95 14.14 -2.74 -4.87
CA GLY A 95 14.60 -3.57 -3.77
C GLY A 95 14.33 -2.94 -2.39
N VAL A 96 13.20 -2.22 -2.24
CA VAL A 96 12.80 -1.62 -0.95
C VAL A 96 12.39 -2.74 -0.01
N ALA A 97 13.17 -2.96 1.05
CA ALA A 97 12.83 -3.94 2.07
C ALA A 97 11.97 -3.34 3.21
N ASP A 98 11.71 -4.16 4.22
CA ASP A 98 10.97 -3.78 5.44
C ASP A 98 9.60 -3.15 5.14
N ARG A 99 8.86 -3.77 4.21
CA ARG A 99 7.48 -3.40 3.92
C ARG A 99 6.59 -4.14 4.92
N HIS A 100 5.88 -3.39 5.73
CA HIS A 100 4.88 -3.90 6.68
C HIS A 100 3.74 -2.88 6.79
N PRO A 101 2.59 -3.24 7.39
CA PRO A 101 1.41 -2.37 7.42
C PRO A 101 1.59 -0.98 8.05
N ASP A 102 2.66 -0.73 8.82
CA ASP A 102 2.96 0.62 9.34
C ASP A 102 3.67 1.51 8.32
N ASN A 103 4.42 0.91 7.38
CA ASN A 103 5.16 1.63 6.33
C ASN A 103 4.35 1.81 5.04
N ILE A 104 3.06 1.45 5.07
CA ILE A 104 2.12 1.61 3.97
C ILE A 104 0.96 2.46 4.48
N MET A 105 0.63 3.50 3.73
CA MET A 105 -0.46 4.41 4.04
C MET A 105 -1.49 4.44 2.92
N VAL A 106 -2.73 4.76 3.29
CA VAL A 106 -3.83 5.01 2.35
C VAL A 106 -4.52 6.31 2.74
N ASN A 107 -4.81 7.17 1.76
CA ASN A 107 -5.59 8.38 1.97
C ASN A 107 -7.10 8.13 1.84
N GLU A 108 -7.92 9.05 2.35
CA GLU A 108 -9.39 8.91 2.34
C GLU A 108 -9.99 8.75 0.93
N ARG A 109 -9.28 9.18 -0.13
CA ARG A 109 -9.68 8.98 -1.53
C ARG A 109 -9.46 7.55 -2.03
N GLY A 110 -8.76 6.71 -1.26
CA GLY A 110 -8.39 5.35 -1.62
C GLY A 110 -6.99 5.20 -2.24
N GLN A 111 -6.19 6.26 -2.32
CA GLN A 111 -4.85 6.17 -2.91
C GLN A 111 -3.85 5.57 -1.91
N LEU A 112 -3.18 4.50 -2.30
CA LEU A 112 -2.13 3.83 -1.53
C LEU A 112 -0.77 4.45 -1.83
N PHE A 113 0.06 4.61 -0.80
CA PHE A 113 1.45 5.02 -0.97
C PHE A 113 2.34 4.45 0.14
N HIS A 114 3.62 4.24 -0.21
CA HIS A 114 4.61 3.75 0.73
C HIS A 114 5.33 4.92 1.39
N ILE A 115 5.64 4.78 2.68
CA ILE A 115 6.45 5.71 3.46
C ILE A 115 7.67 5.00 4.03
N ASP A 116 8.59 5.77 4.63
CA ASP A 116 9.83 5.26 5.22
C ASP A 116 10.64 4.40 4.25
N PHE A 117 11.48 5.08 3.46
CA PHE A 117 12.40 4.44 2.54
C PHE A 117 13.82 4.37 3.12
N GLY A 118 14.00 4.31 4.44
CA GLY A 118 15.34 4.26 5.05
C GLY A 118 16.19 3.03 4.66
N HIS A 119 15.55 1.98 4.16
CA HIS A 119 16.17 0.70 3.79
C HIS A 119 16.00 0.39 2.29
N ILE A 120 16.66 1.16 1.41
CA ILE A 120 16.74 0.88 -0.05
C ILE A 120 18.16 0.39 -0.43
N LEU A 121 18.26 -0.34 -1.54
CA LEU A 121 19.51 -0.61 -2.26
C LEU A 121 20.61 -1.33 -1.47
N GLY A 122 20.27 -2.29 -0.60
CA GLY A 122 21.30 -3.15 0.02
C GLY A 122 21.76 -2.76 1.41
N ASN A 123 21.32 -1.61 1.95
CA ASN A 123 21.52 -1.23 3.36
C ASN A 123 20.55 -1.99 4.29
N PHE A 124 20.52 -3.31 4.12
CA PHE A 124 19.74 -4.23 4.93
C PHE A 124 20.47 -4.47 6.24
N LYS A 125 19.73 -4.55 7.35
CA LYS A 125 20.33 -4.91 8.65
C LYS A 125 20.91 -6.32 8.55
N MET A 126 22.23 -6.43 8.62
CA MET A 126 22.90 -7.72 8.78
C MET A 126 22.80 -8.15 10.25
N LYS A 127 22.24 -9.33 10.52
CA LYS A 127 22.35 -9.96 11.85
C LYS A 127 23.12 -11.27 11.69
N TYR A 128 24.24 -11.39 12.40
CA TYR A 128 25.14 -12.56 12.34
C TYR A 128 25.64 -12.94 10.93
N GLY A 129 25.94 -11.96 10.07
CA GLY A 129 26.49 -12.22 8.73
C GLY A 129 25.49 -12.76 7.69
N ILE A 130 24.21 -12.89 8.05
CA ILE A 130 23.13 -13.33 7.15
C ILE A 130 22.29 -12.11 6.76
N ARG A 131 22.07 -11.92 5.44
CA ARG A 131 21.09 -10.94 4.91
C ARG A 131 19.70 -11.35 5.38
N ARG A 132 19.10 -10.57 6.29
CA ARG A 132 17.82 -10.90 6.92
C ARG A 132 16.60 -10.60 6.07
N GLU A 133 16.70 -9.76 5.06
CA GLU A 133 15.53 -9.28 4.32
C GLU A 133 15.58 -9.73 2.86
N ARG A 134 14.63 -10.59 2.49
CA ARG A 134 14.19 -10.74 1.11
C ARG A 134 13.09 -9.69 0.90
N THR A 135 13.09 -9.02 -0.24
CA THR A 135 11.95 -8.19 -0.68
C THR A 135 10.75 -9.11 -0.83
N GLN A 136 9.92 -9.19 0.22
CA GLN A 136 8.63 -9.85 0.12
C GLN A 136 7.70 -8.84 -0.54
N LEU A 137 7.11 -9.22 -1.67
CA LEU A 137 5.97 -8.50 -2.20
C LEU A 137 4.89 -8.54 -1.12
N VAL A 138 4.63 -7.41 -0.47
CA VAL A 138 3.63 -7.33 0.60
C VAL A 138 2.27 -7.12 -0.07
N LEU A 139 1.73 -8.22 -0.57
CA LEU A 139 0.36 -8.29 -1.01
C LEU A 139 -0.44 -8.99 0.08
N ILE A 140 -0.94 -8.19 1.03
CA ILE A 140 -1.69 -8.68 2.19
C ILE A 140 -3.11 -9.01 1.73
N ASP A 141 -3.75 -10.02 2.35
CA ASP A 141 -5.14 -10.41 2.08
C ASP A 141 -6.11 -9.22 2.06
N ASP A 142 -5.86 -8.20 2.88
CA ASP A 142 -6.57 -6.92 2.91
C ASP A 142 -6.63 -6.25 1.54
N PHE A 143 -5.52 -6.22 0.80
CA PHE A 143 -5.44 -5.56 -0.51
C PHE A 143 -6.22 -6.37 -1.54
N VAL A 144 -6.09 -7.70 -1.49
CA VAL A 144 -6.84 -8.61 -2.36
C VAL A 144 -8.34 -8.42 -2.15
N ARG A 145 -8.81 -8.32 -0.91
CA ARG A 145 -10.23 -8.10 -0.61
C ARG A 145 -10.74 -6.75 -1.13
N VAL A 146 -9.95 -5.69 -1.02
CA VAL A 146 -10.32 -4.38 -1.60
C VAL A 146 -10.48 -4.50 -3.12
N ILE A 147 -9.55 -5.18 -3.78
CA ILE A 147 -9.56 -5.37 -5.23
C ILE A 147 -10.70 -6.29 -5.68
N ILE A 148 -10.94 -7.42 -5.01
CA ILE A 148 -12.01 -8.38 -5.35
C ILE A 148 -13.41 -7.79 -5.12
N ASN A 149 -13.58 -6.95 -4.09
CA ASN A 149 -14.87 -6.29 -3.88
C ASN A 149 -15.23 -5.28 -4.98
N ASN A 150 -14.27 -4.86 -5.82
CA ASN A 150 -14.56 -4.17 -7.09
C ASN A 150 -15.40 -5.07 -8.02
N ASN A 151 -15.01 -6.35 -8.09
CA ASN A 151 -15.56 -7.34 -9.01
C ASN A 151 -16.84 -8.01 -8.47
N SER A 152 -17.27 -7.78 -7.24
CA SER A 152 -18.54 -8.38 -6.76
C SER A 152 -19.80 -7.72 -7.36
N THR A 153 -19.62 -6.71 -8.21
CA THR A 153 -20.63 -6.25 -9.16
C THR A 153 -20.66 -7.08 -10.46
N GLU A 154 -19.67 -7.94 -10.70
CA GLU A 154 -19.60 -8.94 -11.78
C GLU A 154 -19.18 -10.32 -11.23
N LYS A 155 -20.16 -11.19 -10.99
CA LYS A 155 -19.96 -12.57 -10.49
C LYS A 155 -18.80 -13.31 -11.16
N ASN A 156 -17.81 -13.74 -10.36
CA ASN A 156 -17.36 -15.13 -10.22
C ASN A 156 -16.27 -15.25 -9.12
N PRO A 157 -16.39 -16.17 -8.16
CA PRO A 157 -15.37 -16.36 -7.13
C PRO A 157 -14.15 -17.08 -7.72
N ILE A 158 -12.99 -16.42 -7.66
CA ILE A 158 -11.71 -17.04 -8.01
C ILE A 158 -11.26 -17.87 -6.80
N GLU A 159 -11.27 -19.19 -6.96
CA GLU A 159 -10.62 -20.11 -6.02
C GLU A 159 -9.11 -19.81 -5.96
N THR A 160 -8.63 -19.38 -4.80
CA THR A 160 -7.21 -19.38 -4.47
C THR A 160 -6.71 -20.82 -4.45
N ARG A 161 -6.05 -21.25 -5.52
CA ARG A 161 -5.23 -22.46 -5.51
C ARG A 161 -3.95 -22.15 -4.74
N GLU A 162 -3.80 -22.79 -3.59
CA GLU A 162 -2.56 -22.86 -2.84
C GLU A 162 -1.45 -23.39 -3.75
N PHE A 163 -0.35 -22.64 -3.88
CA PHE A 163 0.87 -23.16 -4.48
C PHE A 163 1.55 -24.06 -3.43
N LYS A 164 1.52 -25.36 -3.70
CA LYS A 164 2.18 -26.41 -2.92
C LYS A 164 3.61 -26.62 -3.42
#